data_AF-A0A2J8XX65-F1
#
_entry.id   AF-A0A2J8XX65-F1
#
_cell.length_a   1.000
_cell.length_b   1.000
_cell.length_c   1.000
_cell.angle_alpha   90.00
_cell.angle_beta   90.00
_cell.angle_gamma   90.00
#
_symmetry.space_group_name_H-M   'P 1'
#
loop_
_entity.id
_entity.type
_entity.pdbx_description
1 polymer ?
#
loop_
_entity_poly.entity_id
_entity_poly.type
_entity_poly.pdbx_seq_one_letter_code
_entity_poly.pdbx_strand_id
1 'polypeptide(L)'
;MMHLAFLVLLCLPVCSACPLSGAAKEEDSNRDLAQQYLEKYYNLEKDVKQFRRKDGNLIVKKIQEMQKFLGLEVTGKLDTDTLEVMRKPRCGVPDVGHFSTFPSMPKWRKTYLTYRIVNYTPDLPRDAVDSAIEKALRVWEEVTPLTFSRLYEGEADIMISFAFKGHSLAHAYPPGPGLYG
;
A
#
# COMPACT_ATOMS: atom_id res chain seq x y z
N MET A 1 30.06 70.75 -29.16
CA MET A 1 28.62 70.81 -28.80
C MET A 1 27.87 70.06 -29.90
N MET A 2 27.11 68.99 -29.73
CA MET A 2 26.52 68.30 -28.59
C MET A 2 26.49 66.78 -28.87
N HIS A 3 26.49 65.98 -27.81
CA HIS A 3 26.32 64.52 -27.83
C HIS A 3 24.91 64.13 -28.29
N LEU A 4 24.76 63.07 -29.07
CA LEU A 4 23.50 62.31 -29.16
C LEU A 4 23.81 60.82 -29.03
N ALA A 5 23.61 60.30 -27.81
CA ALA A 5 23.70 58.88 -27.50
C ALA A 5 22.42 58.19 -27.97
N PHE A 6 22.53 57.30 -28.96
CA PHE A 6 21.44 56.39 -29.32
C PHE A 6 21.59 55.09 -28.50
N LEU A 7 20.70 54.92 -27.53
CA LEU A 7 20.52 53.70 -26.76
C LEU A 7 20.16 52.54 -27.70
N VAL A 8 21.07 51.57 -27.84
CA VAL A 8 20.76 50.26 -28.41
C VAL A 8 20.01 49.47 -27.34
N LEU A 9 18.70 49.36 -27.50
CA LEU A 9 17.81 48.58 -26.64
C LEU A 9 18.15 47.08 -26.79
N LEU A 10 18.80 46.50 -25.78
CA LEU A 10 19.00 45.06 -25.64
C LEU A 10 17.64 44.38 -25.40
N CYS A 11 17.02 43.89 -26.46
CA CYS A 11 15.98 42.87 -26.34
C CYS A 11 16.62 41.53 -25.99
N LEU A 12 16.86 41.31 -24.69
CA LEU A 12 17.08 39.96 -24.17
C LEU A 12 15.74 39.22 -24.27
N PRO A 13 15.66 38.07 -24.97
CA PRO A 13 14.53 37.19 -24.79
C PRO A 13 14.67 36.65 -23.36
N VAL A 14 13.83 37.13 -22.45
CA VAL A 14 13.59 36.44 -21.19
C VAL A 14 12.91 35.14 -21.58
N CYS A 15 13.74 34.14 -21.90
CA CYS A 15 13.31 32.76 -21.98
C CYS A 15 12.89 32.43 -20.56
N SER A 16 11.58 32.50 -20.32
CA SER A 16 10.98 32.11 -19.05
C SER A 16 11.21 30.61 -18.90
N ALA A 17 12.37 30.24 -18.36
CA ALA A 17 12.64 28.90 -17.90
C ALA A 17 11.65 28.61 -16.78
N CYS A 18 10.55 27.95 -17.10
CA CYS A 18 9.73 27.27 -16.09
C CYS A 18 10.69 26.45 -15.22
N PRO A 19 10.54 26.45 -13.89
CA PRO A 19 11.49 25.78 -13.02
C PRO A 19 11.38 24.27 -13.23
N LEU A 20 12.20 23.74 -14.14
CA LEU A 20 12.37 22.31 -14.44
C LEU A 20 12.70 21.48 -13.19
N SER A 21 13.16 22.17 -12.13
CA SER A 21 13.47 21.59 -10.82
C SER A 21 12.24 21.01 -10.10
N GLY A 22 11.04 21.57 -10.32
CA GLY A 22 9.82 21.05 -9.68
C GLY A 22 9.39 19.71 -10.27
N ALA A 23 9.30 19.63 -11.60
CA ALA A 23 8.91 18.42 -12.32
C ALA A 23 9.89 17.26 -12.11
N ALA A 24 11.20 17.54 -12.09
CA ALA A 24 12.22 16.52 -11.84
C ALA A 24 12.12 15.92 -10.42
N LYS A 25 11.81 16.74 -9.40
CA LYS A 25 11.63 16.28 -8.01
C LYS A 25 10.35 15.44 -7.85
N GLU A 26 9.28 15.82 -8.54
CA GLU A 26 8.02 15.07 -8.52
C GLU A 26 8.16 13.72 -9.23
N GLU A 27 8.87 13.68 -10.36
CA GLU A 27 9.13 12.43 -11.07
C GLU A 27 9.96 11.45 -10.23
N ASP A 28 10.99 11.94 -9.53
CA ASP A 28 11.81 11.15 -8.60
C ASP A 28 10.95 10.58 -7.44
N SER A 29 10.13 11.44 -6.82
CA SER A 29 9.19 11.02 -5.76
C SER A 29 8.16 9.99 -6.23
N ASN A 30 7.66 10.12 -7.45
CA ASN A 30 6.69 9.17 -8.03
C ASN A 30 7.35 7.81 -8.32
N ARG A 31 8.62 7.80 -8.76
CA ARG A 31 9.37 6.56 -8.95
C ARG A 31 9.66 5.86 -7.63
N ASP A 32 10.05 6.60 -6.60
CA ASP A 32 10.26 6.06 -5.26
C ASP A 32 8.97 5.46 -4.67
N LEU A 33 7.84 6.15 -4.83
CA LEU A 33 6.53 5.66 -4.46
C LEU A 33 6.21 4.34 -5.16
N ALA A 34 6.36 4.31 -6.48
CA ALA A 34 6.08 3.13 -7.29
C ALA A 34 6.96 1.95 -6.89
N GLN A 35 8.25 2.19 -6.67
CA GLN A 35 9.18 1.15 -6.24
C GLN A 35 8.77 0.57 -4.88
N GLN A 36 8.55 1.40 -3.86
CA GLN A 36 8.13 0.93 -2.54
C GLN A 36 6.81 0.16 -2.59
N TYR A 37 5.87 0.63 -3.41
CA TYR A 37 4.56 0.01 -3.59
C TYR A 37 4.68 -1.38 -4.24
N LEU A 38 5.45 -1.49 -5.32
CA LEU A 38 5.64 -2.75 -6.04
C LEU A 38 6.49 -3.76 -5.25
N GLU A 39 7.47 -3.29 -4.47
CA GLU A 39 8.21 -4.12 -3.52
C GLU A 39 7.28 -4.72 -2.46
N LYS A 40 6.36 -3.91 -1.93
CA LYS A 40 5.47 -4.31 -0.85
C LYS A 40 4.33 -5.21 -1.29
N TYR A 41 3.69 -4.89 -2.41
CA TYR A 41 2.45 -5.56 -2.82
C TYR A 41 2.61 -6.51 -4.01
N TYR A 42 3.68 -6.36 -4.80
CA TYR A 42 3.86 -7.09 -6.06
C TYR A 42 5.13 -7.94 -6.12
N ASN A 43 5.79 -8.18 -4.98
CA ASN A 43 7.03 -8.94 -4.87
C ASN A 43 8.09 -8.48 -5.88
N LEU A 44 8.22 -7.16 -6.09
CA LEU A 44 9.37 -6.62 -6.80
C LEU A 44 10.62 -6.93 -5.95
N GLU A 45 11.53 -7.74 -6.50
CA GLU A 45 12.76 -8.13 -5.82
C GLU A 45 13.60 -6.88 -5.52
N LYS A 46 14.13 -6.81 -4.29
CA LYS A 46 14.90 -5.66 -3.80
C LYS A 46 16.32 -5.57 -4.36
N ASP A 47 16.70 -6.39 -5.34
CA ASP A 47 18.09 -6.80 -5.53
C ASP A 47 19.03 -5.67 -6.00
N VAL A 48 19.53 -4.95 -5.00
CA VAL A 48 20.90 -4.56 -4.71
C VAL A 48 21.92 -5.12 -5.73
N LYS A 49 22.31 -4.25 -6.68
CA LYS A 49 23.61 -4.24 -7.40
C LYS A 49 23.81 -5.09 -8.66
N GLN A 50 22.80 -5.64 -9.33
CA GLN A 50 23.04 -6.30 -10.63
C GLN A 50 22.03 -5.93 -11.71
N PHE A 51 22.56 -5.41 -12.83
CA PHE A 51 21.89 -5.13 -14.12
C PHE A 51 21.22 -3.75 -14.34
N ARG A 52 22.03 -2.70 -14.24
CA ARG A 52 21.78 -1.28 -14.59
C ARG A 52 21.17 -0.96 -15.99
N ARG A 53 20.72 -1.95 -16.76
CA ARG A 53 19.98 -1.82 -18.03
C ARG A 53 18.75 -2.73 -18.15
N LYS A 54 18.52 -3.69 -17.25
CA LYS A 54 17.43 -4.68 -17.31
C LYS A 54 16.25 -4.34 -16.39
N ASP A 55 16.47 -3.44 -15.43
CA ASP A 55 15.53 -3.10 -14.35
C ASP A 55 14.31 -2.30 -14.82
N GLY A 56 14.47 -1.39 -15.79
CA GLY A 56 13.36 -0.60 -16.33
C GLY A 56 12.26 -1.48 -16.96
N ASN A 57 12.64 -2.60 -17.58
CA ASN A 57 11.70 -3.57 -18.13
C ASN A 57 10.94 -4.32 -17.01
N LEU A 58 11.62 -4.64 -15.90
CA LEU A 58 11.00 -5.32 -14.76
C LEU A 58 9.97 -4.43 -14.06
N ILE A 59 10.31 -3.17 -13.79
CA ILE A 59 9.39 -2.21 -13.16
C ILE A 59 8.15 -2.00 -14.05
N VAL A 60 8.34 -1.78 -15.36
CA VAL A 60 7.22 -1.64 -16.30
C VAL A 60 6.31 -2.87 -16.28
N LYS A 61 6.88 -4.08 -16.27
CA LYS A 61 6.09 -5.32 -16.16
C LYS A 61 5.31 -5.41 -14.84
N LYS A 62 5.91 -4.99 -13.73
CA LYS A 62 5.25 -4.96 -12.42
C LYS A 62 4.14 -3.90 -12.36
N ILE A 63 4.32 -2.75 -13.00
CA ILE A 63 3.25 -1.76 -13.18
C ILE A 63 2.11 -2.37 -14.01
N GLN A 64 2.41 -3.06 -15.11
CA GLN A 64 1.38 -3.73 -15.93
C GLN A 64 0.64 -4.83 -15.17
N GLU A 65 1.35 -5.61 -14.36
CA GLU A 65 0.75 -6.62 -13.47
C GLU A 65 -0.21 -5.97 -12.46
N MET A 66 0.22 -4.86 -11.83
CA MET A 66 -0.60 -4.09 -10.91
C MET A 66 -1.83 -3.47 -11.58
N GLN A 67 -1.65 -2.80 -12.72
CA GLN A 67 -2.74 -2.21 -13.49
C GLN A 67 -3.78 -3.26 -13.84
N LYS A 68 -3.34 -4.42 -14.33
CA LYS A 68 -4.23 -5.55 -14.63
C LYS A 68 -4.97 -6.06 -13.39
N PHE A 69 -4.28 -6.22 -12.26
CA PHE A 69 -4.87 -6.70 -11.01
C PHE A 69 -5.95 -5.73 -10.48
N LEU A 70 -5.71 -4.43 -10.59
CA LEU A 70 -6.61 -3.39 -10.11
C LEU A 70 -7.66 -2.94 -11.15
N GLY A 71 -7.66 -3.53 -12.35
CA GLY A 71 -8.60 -3.22 -13.42
C GLY A 71 -8.36 -1.87 -14.12
N LEU A 72 -7.13 -1.36 -14.08
CA LEU A 72 -6.71 -0.15 -14.81
C LEU A 72 -6.33 -0.48 -16.27
N GLU A 73 -6.24 0.56 -17.10
CA GLU A 73 -5.63 0.42 -18.43
C GLU A 73 -4.16 -0.01 -18.30
N VAL A 74 -3.76 -1.03 -19.05
CA VAL A 74 -2.43 -1.64 -18.94
C VAL A 74 -1.42 -0.85 -19.79
N THR A 75 -1.02 0.31 -19.30
CA THR A 75 -0.07 1.22 -19.98
C THR A 75 1.39 0.93 -19.65
N GLY A 76 1.65 0.32 -18.48
CA GLY A 76 3.00 0.14 -17.92
C GLY A 76 3.68 1.44 -17.48
N LYS A 77 2.93 2.55 -17.38
CA LYS A 77 3.42 3.88 -17.02
C LYS A 77 2.85 4.31 -15.68
N LEU A 78 3.54 5.25 -15.02
CA LEU A 78 3.01 5.97 -13.86
C LEU A 78 2.12 7.12 -14.32
N ASP A 79 1.02 6.77 -15.01
CA ASP A 79 -0.01 7.74 -15.37
C ASP A 79 -0.81 8.20 -14.14
N THR A 80 -1.65 9.22 -14.34
CA THR A 80 -2.43 9.86 -13.28
C THR A 80 -3.26 8.84 -12.49
N ASP A 81 -3.95 7.93 -13.18
CA ASP A 81 -4.80 6.92 -12.57
C ASP A 81 -3.99 5.91 -11.74
N THR A 82 -2.83 5.48 -12.28
CA THR A 82 -1.88 4.60 -11.58
C THR A 82 -1.38 5.24 -10.29
N LEU A 83 -0.95 6.50 -10.36
CA LEU A 83 -0.45 7.24 -9.19
C LEU A 83 -1.55 7.53 -8.17
N GLU A 84 -2.78 7.83 -8.61
CA GLU A 84 -3.92 8.03 -7.72
C GLU A 84 -4.19 6.77 -6.90
N VAL A 85 -4.20 5.61 -7.54
CA VAL A 85 -4.42 4.32 -6.86
C VAL A 85 -3.26 3.96 -5.94
N MET A 86 -2.01 4.20 -6.36
CA MET A 86 -0.84 3.93 -5.51
C MET A 86 -0.83 4.77 -4.22
N ARG A 87 -1.40 5.98 -4.25
CA ARG A 87 -1.47 6.89 -3.09
C ARG A 87 -2.65 6.59 -2.15
N LYS A 88 -3.65 5.81 -2.58
CA LYS A 88 -4.80 5.46 -1.75
C LYS A 88 -4.37 4.54 -0.59
N PRO A 89 -4.77 4.83 0.66
CA PRO A 89 -4.56 3.92 1.79
C PRO A 89 -5.18 2.55 1.51
N ARG A 90 -4.50 1.47 1.92
CA ARG A 90 -4.91 0.10 1.60
C ARG A 90 -4.49 -0.91 2.66
N CYS A 91 -4.95 -2.15 2.47
CA CYS A 91 -4.51 -3.32 3.23
C CYS A 91 -2.99 -3.50 3.09
N GLY A 92 -2.34 -3.99 4.15
CA GLY A 92 -0.90 -4.28 4.18
C GLY A 92 -0.52 -5.66 3.63
N VAL A 93 -1.48 -6.45 3.15
CA VAL A 93 -1.26 -7.79 2.57
C VAL A 93 -0.85 -7.65 1.09
N PRO A 94 0.16 -8.40 0.59
CA PRO A 94 0.52 -8.38 -0.82
C PRO A 94 -0.63 -8.80 -1.74
N ASP A 95 -0.70 -8.17 -2.92
CA ASP A 95 -1.74 -8.44 -3.94
C ASP A 95 -1.40 -9.70 -4.75
N VAL A 96 -0.11 -9.97 -4.95
CA VAL A 96 0.37 -11.17 -5.65
C VAL A 96 1.42 -11.90 -4.83
N GLY A 97 1.62 -13.17 -5.15
CA GLY A 97 2.47 -14.09 -4.42
C GLY A 97 1.68 -15.30 -3.96
N HIS A 98 2.37 -16.41 -3.76
CA HIS A 98 1.78 -17.50 -3.00
C HIS A 98 1.68 -17.03 -1.54
N PHE A 99 0.72 -17.50 -0.76
CA PHE A 99 0.83 -17.49 0.70
C PHE A 99 1.97 -18.45 1.11
N SER A 100 3.18 -18.24 0.59
CA SER A 100 4.36 -19.13 0.66
C SER A 100 4.96 -19.21 2.05
N THR A 101 4.41 -18.48 3.02
CA THR A 101 4.73 -18.64 4.43
C THR A 101 4.08 -19.87 5.05
N PHE A 102 3.07 -20.49 4.42
CA PHE A 102 2.38 -21.65 4.97
C PHE A 102 2.27 -22.77 3.91
N PRO A 103 2.87 -23.95 4.13
CA PRO A 103 2.61 -25.09 3.27
C PRO A 103 1.12 -25.48 3.43
N SER A 104 0.37 -25.45 2.32
CA SER A 104 -1.10 -25.63 2.20
C SER A 104 -1.94 -24.37 2.43
N MET A 105 -3.10 -24.29 1.75
CA MET A 105 -4.04 -23.18 1.88
C MET A 105 -4.49 -23.03 3.35
N PRO A 106 -4.15 -21.92 4.03
CA PRO A 106 -4.44 -21.75 5.44
C PRO A 106 -5.96 -21.78 5.68
N LYS A 107 -6.44 -22.80 6.38
CA LYS A 107 -7.85 -22.98 6.71
C LYS A 107 -8.01 -23.44 8.16
N TRP A 108 -8.90 -22.80 8.89
CA TRP A 108 -9.32 -23.25 10.22
C TRP A 108 -9.91 -24.67 10.15
N ARG A 109 -9.40 -25.57 11.00
CA ARG A 109 -9.91 -26.95 11.10
C ARG A 109 -11.19 -27.06 11.96
N LYS A 110 -11.57 -25.97 12.60
CA LYS A 110 -12.79 -25.83 13.42
C LYS A 110 -13.61 -24.66 12.91
N THR A 111 -14.90 -24.70 13.21
CA THR A 111 -15.86 -23.66 12.80
C THR A 111 -16.22 -22.71 13.94
N TYR A 112 -16.10 -23.16 15.19
CA TYR A 112 -16.18 -22.28 16.35
C TYR A 112 -14.81 -21.65 16.62
N LEU A 113 -14.72 -20.34 16.37
CA LEU A 113 -13.51 -19.55 16.52
C LEU A 113 -13.69 -18.56 17.67
N THR A 114 -12.61 -18.29 18.38
CA THR A 114 -12.59 -17.25 19.41
C THR A 114 -11.80 -16.03 18.93
N TYR A 115 -12.21 -14.84 19.35
CA TYR A 115 -11.43 -13.63 19.09
C TYR A 115 -11.20 -12.83 20.36
N ARG A 116 -10.09 -12.11 20.42
CA ARG A 116 -9.74 -11.24 21.54
C ARG A 116 -9.20 -9.92 21.04
N ILE A 117 -9.73 -8.83 21.59
CA ILE A 117 -9.20 -7.48 21.39
C ILE A 117 -8.13 -7.24 22.46
N VAL A 118 -6.87 -7.22 22.05
CA VAL A 118 -5.70 -7.13 22.93
C VAL A 118 -5.53 -5.71 23.45
N ASN A 119 -5.72 -4.71 22.58
CA ASN A 119 -5.70 -3.29 22.91
C ASN A 119 -6.70 -2.55 22.01
N TYR A 120 -6.87 -1.25 22.25
CA TYR A 120 -7.82 -0.40 21.53
C TYR A 120 -7.11 0.78 20.88
N THR A 121 -7.69 1.29 19.79
CA THR A 121 -7.29 2.60 19.26
C THR A 121 -7.71 3.71 20.24
N PRO A 122 -6.90 4.79 20.39
CA PRO A 122 -7.31 5.98 21.14
C PRO A 122 -8.36 6.81 20.39
N ASP A 123 -8.58 6.58 19.10
CA ASP A 123 -9.42 7.42 18.24
C ASP A 123 -10.92 7.13 18.40
N LEU A 124 -11.27 5.98 18.98
CA LEU A 124 -12.66 5.53 19.13
C LEU A 124 -12.91 5.00 20.54
N PRO A 125 -14.15 5.17 21.07
CA PRO A 125 -14.53 4.57 22.33
C PRO A 125 -14.61 3.03 22.18
N ARG A 126 -14.37 2.32 23.29
CA ARG A 126 -14.18 0.86 23.28
C ARG A 126 -15.40 0.10 22.78
N ASP A 127 -16.59 0.56 23.13
CA ASP A 127 -17.88 0.00 22.68
C ASP A 127 -18.06 0.13 21.16
N ALA A 128 -17.63 1.25 20.57
CA ALA A 128 -17.64 1.42 19.12
C ALA A 128 -16.68 0.43 18.42
N VAL A 129 -15.48 0.23 18.98
CA VAL A 129 -14.52 -0.76 18.48
C VAL A 129 -15.10 -2.18 18.63
N ASP A 130 -15.64 -2.50 19.80
CA ASP A 130 -16.25 -3.81 20.08
C ASP A 130 -17.39 -4.11 19.08
N SER A 131 -18.29 -3.15 18.87
CA SER A 131 -19.39 -3.27 17.91
C SER A 131 -18.90 -3.40 16.46
N ALA A 132 -17.86 -2.65 16.08
CA ALA A 132 -17.29 -2.71 14.73
C ALA A 132 -16.67 -4.08 14.44
N ILE A 133 -15.90 -4.63 15.39
CA ILE A 133 -15.29 -5.96 15.25
C ILE A 133 -16.36 -7.05 15.22
N GLU A 134 -17.36 -7.00 16.10
CA GLU A 134 -18.45 -7.98 16.10
C GLU A 134 -19.20 -7.97 14.75
N LYS A 135 -19.56 -6.79 14.24
CA LYS A 135 -20.22 -6.65 12.94
C LYS A 135 -19.34 -7.17 11.80
N ALA A 136 -18.04 -6.88 11.82
CA ALA A 136 -17.11 -7.36 10.80
C ALA A 136 -17.02 -8.90 10.77
N LEU A 137 -17.04 -9.55 11.93
CA LEU A 137 -17.03 -11.02 12.01
C LEU A 137 -18.38 -11.62 11.58
N ARG A 138 -19.50 -11.00 11.96
CA ARG A 138 -20.85 -11.44 11.55
C ARG A 138 -21.02 -11.52 10.02
N VAL A 139 -20.40 -10.63 9.25
CA VAL A 139 -20.41 -10.69 7.77
C VAL A 139 -19.95 -12.07 7.27
N TRP A 140 -19.00 -12.71 7.95
CA TRP A 140 -18.53 -14.06 7.61
C TRP A 140 -19.43 -15.16 8.17
N GLU A 141 -19.99 -14.99 9.37
CA GLU A 141 -20.96 -15.95 9.94
C GLU A 141 -22.22 -16.09 9.07
N GLU A 142 -22.69 -15.00 8.48
CA GLU A 142 -23.93 -14.99 7.68
C GLU A 142 -23.85 -15.88 6.42
N VAL A 143 -22.64 -16.12 5.91
CA VAL A 143 -22.42 -16.84 4.64
C VAL A 143 -21.53 -18.08 4.78
N THR A 144 -21.13 -18.44 6.01
CA THR A 144 -20.29 -19.62 6.28
C THR A 144 -20.74 -20.35 7.55
N PRO A 145 -20.32 -21.60 7.78
CA PRO A 145 -20.57 -22.28 9.06
C PRO A 145 -19.75 -21.74 10.24
N LEU A 146 -18.94 -20.69 10.06
CA LEU A 146 -18.11 -20.13 11.12
C LEU A 146 -18.98 -19.44 12.17
N THR A 147 -18.55 -19.54 13.43
CA THR A 147 -19.13 -18.81 14.56
C THR A 147 -17.99 -18.20 15.37
N PHE A 148 -18.21 -17.02 15.93
CA PHE A 148 -17.20 -16.26 16.66
C PHE A 148 -17.69 -15.96 18.08
N SER A 149 -16.81 -16.17 19.04
CA SER A 149 -17.05 -15.81 20.44
C SER A 149 -15.90 -15.00 21.00
N ARG A 150 -16.22 -13.97 21.78
CA ARG A 150 -15.23 -13.09 22.35
C ARG A 150 -14.63 -13.67 23.62
N LEU A 151 -13.30 -13.66 23.70
CA LEU A 151 -12.55 -13.88 24.93
C LEU A 151 -12.01 -12.54 25.46
N TYR A 152 -11.96 -12.41 26.78
CA TYR A 152 -11.43 -11.23 27.48
C TYR A 152 -10.02 -11.48 28.03
N GLU A 153 -9.69 -12.74 28.29
CA GLU A 153 -8.40 -13.20 28.82
C GLU A 153 -7.88 -14.41 28.04
N GLY A 154 -6.62 -14.76 28.25
CA GLY A 154 -5.98 -15.89 27.57
C GLY A 154 -5.74 -15.67 26.08
N GLU A 155 -5.45 -16.77 25.38
CA GLU A 155 -5.19 -16.79 23.94
C GLU A 155 -6.45 -17.18 23.18
N ALA A 156 -6.75 -16.44 22.11
CA ALA A 156 -7.88 -16.68 21.22
C ALA A 156 -7.37 -17.09 19.83
N ASP A 157 -8.25 -17.66 19.01
CA ASP A 157 -7.90 -18.01 17.61
C ASP A 157 -7.56 -16.77 16.78
N ILE A 158 -8.23 -15.64 17.06
CA ILE A 158 -8.01 -14.36 16.37
C ILE A 158 -7.63 -13.30 17.39
N MET A 159 -6.37 -12.90 17.38
CA MET A 159 -5.82 -11.86 18.24
C MET A 159 -5.83 -10.52 17.49
N ILE A 160 -6.61 -9.55 17.97
CA ILE A 160 -6.80 -8.24 17.34
C ILE A 160 -6.06 -7.18 18.14
N SER A 161 -5.15 -6.46 17.48
CA SER A 161 -4.41 -5.36 18.10
C SER A 161 -4.26 -4.15 17.17
N PHE A 162 -4.25 -2.97 17.75
CA PHE A 162 -4.00 -1.69 17.11
C PHE A 162 -2.54 -1.29 17.35
N ALA A 163 -1.83 -0.94 16.28
CA ALA A 163 -0.45 -0.49 16.33
C ALA A 163 -0.25 0.74 15.45
N PHE A 164 0.60 1.65 15.91
CA PHE A 164 0.93 2.87 15.17
C PHE A 164 2.26 2.70 14.43
N LYS A 165 2.26 2.02 13.27
CA LYS A 165 3.38 2.06 12.31
C LYS A 165 2.92 1.76 10.86
N GLY A 166 3.21 2.71 9.96
CA GLY A 166 3.16 2.51 8.50
C GLY A 166 1.90 3.01 7.79
N HIS A 167 1.91 2.96 6.45
CA HIS A 167 0.78 3.33 5.57
C HIS A 167 -0.26 2.19 5.37
N SER A 168 -0.18 1.12 6.16
CA SER A 168 -1.12 0.00 6.09
C SER A 168 -2.32 0.29 7.00
N LEU A 169 -3.54 0.15 6.47
CA LEU A 169 -4.76 0.30 7.29
C LEU A 169 -5.00 -0.89 8.20
N ALA A 170 -4.72 -2.10 7.71
CA ALA A 170 -4.88 -3.35 8.44
C ALA A 170 -4.01 -4.44 7.81
N HIS A 171 -3.67 -5.46 8.60
CA HIS A 171 -3.05 -6.70 8.13
C HIS A 171 -3.63 -7.87 8.93
N ALA A 172 -3.92 -8.98 8.25
CA ALA A 172 -4.42 -10.18 8.88
C ALA A 172 -3.40 -11.30 8.69
N TYR A 173 -3.09 -11.99 9.79
CA TYR A 173 -2.25 -13.17 9.77
C TYR A 173 -3.11 -14.43 9.59
N PRO A 174 -2.56 -15.50 9.00
CA PRO A 174 -3.30 -16.74 8.81
C PRO A 174 -3.49 -17.50 10.13
N PRO A 175 -4.27 -18.59 10.11
CA PRO A 175 -4.52 -19.43 11.28
C PRO A 175 -3.22 -19.94 11.92
N GLY A 176 -3.06 -19.65 13.21
CA GLY A 176 -1.92 -20.07 14.03
C GLY A 176 -1.98 -19.43 15.41
N PRO A 177 -1.08 -19.81 16.33
CA PRO A 177 -1.09 -19.35 17.72
C PRO A 177 -0.60 -17.90 17.87
N GLY A 178 -1.20 -17.15 18.79
CA GLY A 178 -0.74 -15.82 19.19
C GLY A 178 -1.00 -14.70 18.18
N LEU A 179 -0.37 -13.54 18.43
CA LEU A 179 -0.26 -12.49 17.43
C LEU A 179 0.71 -13.00 16.37
N TYR A 180 0.40 -12.82 15.09
CA TYR A 180 1.19 -13.23 13.91
C TYR A 180 0.89 -14.62 13.31
N GLY A 181 0.03 -15.43 13.94
CA GLY A 181 -0.28 -16.79 13.49
C GLY A 181 0.89 -17.75 13.73
#